data_AF-Q3LVL6-F1
#
_entry.id   AF-Q3LVL6-F1
#
_cell.length_a   1.000
_cell.length_b   1.000
_cell.length_c   1.000
_cell.angle_alpha   90.00
_cell.angle_beta   90.00
_cell.angle_gamma   90.00
#
_symmetry.space_group_name_H-M   'P 1'
#
loop_
_entity.id
_entity.type
_entity.pdbx_description
1 polymer ?
#
loop_
_entity_poly.entity_id
_entity_poly.type
_entity_poly.pdbx_seq_one_letter_code
_entity_poly.pdbx_strand_id
1 'polypeptide(L)' 'KIPYGMAVWSTGIATRPVVMDFMKQIGQANRRVLATDEWLRVDGTNSIYALGDCATI' A
#
# COMPACT_ATOMS: atom_id res chain seq x y z
N LYS A 1 -4.20 -6.88 -34.55
CA LYS A 1 -3.12 -7.47 -33.71
C LYS A 1 -2.02 -6.44 -33.60
N ILE A 2 -1.41 -6.27 -32.43
CA ILE A 2 -0.23 -5.43 -32.26
C ILE A 2 0.99 -6.36 -32.33
N PRO A 3 1.76 -6.40 -33.43
CA PRO A 3 2.94 -7.26 -33.52
C PRO A 3 4.07 -6.71 -32.63
N TYR A 4 4.65 -7.55 -31.77
CA TYR A 4 5.80 -7.21 -30.92
C TYR A 4 6.73 -8.42 -30.73
N GLY A 5 8.03 -8.18 -30.57
CA GLY A 5 9.04 -9.22 -30.25
C GLY A 5 9.23 -9.45 -28.75
N MET A 6 8.97 -8.43 -27.93
CA MET A 6 8.96 -8.47 -26.47
C MET A 6 8.00 -7.41 -25.95
N ALA A 7 7.26 -7.72 -24.89
CA ALA A 7 6.43 -6.76 -24.18
C ALA A 7 6.97 -6.62 -22.75
N VAL A 8 7.30 -5.38 -22.37
CA VAL A 8 7.75 -5.04 -21.01
C VAL A 8 6.61 -4.30 -20.32
N TRP A 9 6.23 -4.79 -19.14
CA TRP A 9 5.24 -4.14 -18.29
C TRP A 9 5.94 -3.53 -17.07
N SER A 10 6.19 -2.23 -17.13
CA SER A 10 6.90 -1.47 -16.11
C SER A 10 5.98 -0.53 -15.33
N THR A 11 4.70 -0.89 -15.19
CA THR A 11 3.67 -0.07 -14.54
C THR A 11 2.80 -0.91 -13.60
N GLY A 12 1.99 -0.25 -12.77
CA GLY A 12 1.02 -0.92 -11.90
C GLY A 12 1.62 -1.34 -10.57
N ILE A 13 1.36 -0.52 -9.55
CA ILE A 13 1.62 -0.85 -8.16
C ILE A 13 0.30 -0.98 -7.40
N ALA A 14 0.18 -2.05 -6.63
CA ALA A 14 -1.00 -2.37 -5.84
C ALA A 14 -0.58 -2.85 -4.45
N THR A 15 -1.47 -2.64 -3.49
CA THR A 15 -1.25 -2.98 -2.09
C THR A 15 -1.20 -4.48 -1.92
N ARG A 16 -0.20 -4.96 -1.17
CA ARG A 16 -0.03 -6.40 -0.92
C ARG A 16 -1.21 -6.94 -0.10
N PRO A 17 -1.68 -8.18 -0.34
CA PRO A 17 -2.82 -8.76 0.37
C PRO A 17 -2.72 -8.69 1.90
N VAL A 18 -1.54 -8.99 2.46
CA VAL A 18 -1.29 -8.90 3.91
C VAL A 18 -1.51 -7.49 4.47
N VAL A 19 -1.16 -6.45 3.70
CA VAL A 19 -1.37 -5.05 4.11
C VAL A 19 -2.86 -4.71 4.00
N MET A 20 -3.54 -5.16 2.94
CA MET A 20 -4.99 -4.96 2.80
C MET A 20 -5.78 -5.61 3.95
N ASP A 21 -5.42 -6.83 4.35
CA ASP A 21 -6.09 -7.51 5.45
C ASP A 21 -5.81 -6.84 6.79
N PHE A 22 -4.59 -6.34 7.00
CA PHE A 22 -4.26 -5.53 8.16
C PHE A 22 -5.06 -4.21 8.18
N MET A 23 -5.14 -3.50 7.05
CA MET A 23 -5.94 -2.28 6.91
C MET A 23 -7.41 -2.49 7.27
N LYS A 24 -7.99 -3.65 6.92
CA LYS A 24 -9.36 -4.00 7.36
C LYS A 24 -9.48 -4.14 8.87
N GLN A 25 -8.49 -4.72 9.54
CA GLN A 25 -8.48 -4.92 10.99
C GLN A 25 -8.38 -3.59 11.75
N ILE A 26 -7.64 -2.61 11.22
CA ILE A 26 -7.43 -1.30 11.86
C ILE A 26 -8.40 -0.19 11.37
N GLY A 27 -9.44 -0.55 10.62
CA GLY A 27 -10.45 0.42 10.16
C GLY A 27 -10.03 1.30 8.98
N GLN A 28 -8.96 0.94 8.26
CA GLN A 28 -8.42 1.66 7.10
C GLN A 28 -8.80 1.04 5.74
N ALA A 29 -9.83 0.20 5.65
CA ALA A 29 -10.19 -0.54 4.43
C ALA A 29 -10.52 0.34 3.19
N ASN A 30 -10.92 1.60 3.41
CA ASN A 30 -11.30 2.54 2.34
C ASN A 30 -10.11 3.28 1.71
N ARG A 31 -8.87 2.98 2.13
CA ARG A 31 -7.66 3.62 1.62
C ARG A 31 -6.91 2.68 0.67
N ARG A 32 -6.09 3.28 -0.20
CA ARG A 32 -5.18 2.52 -1.07
C ARG A 32 -3.98 2.00 -0.29
N VAL A 33 -3.42 2.79 0.63
CA VAL A 33 -2.21 2.48 1.41
C VAL A 33 -2.43 2.83 2.89
N LEU A 34 -1.54 2.38 3.77
CA LEU A 34 -1.60 2.69 5.21
C LEU A 34 -1.45 4.20 5.44
N ALA A 35 -2.36 4.79 6.20
CA ALA A 35 -2.21 6.13 6.73
C ALA A 35 -1.25 6.11 7.91
N THR A 36 -0.33 7.07 7.93
CA THR A 36 0.62 7.28 9.01
C THR A 36 0.57 8.71 9.52
N ASP A 37 0.98 8.94 10.77
CA ASP A 37 1.22 10.29 11.29
C ASP A 37 2.56 10.88 10.79
N GLU A 38 2.87 12.10 11.21
CA GLU A 38 4.14 12.79 10.88
C GLU A 38 5.40 12.06 11.36
N TRP A 39 5.26 11.07 12.25
CA TRP A 39 6.33 10.22 12.75
C TRP A 39 6.32 8.82 12.13
N LEU A 40 5.59 8.66 11.01
CA LEU A 40 5.46 7.41 10.24
C LEU A 40 4.78 6.26 10.98
N ARG A 41 4.12 6.54 12.11
CA ARG A 41 3.36 5.53 12.86
C ARG A 41 2.00 5.34 12.21
N VAL A 42 1.60 4.08 12.04
CA VAL A 42 0.32 3.73 11.42
C VAL A 42 -0.84 4.21 12.29
N ASP A 43 -1.74 4.98 11.69
CA ASP A 43 -2.93 5.51 12.34
C ASP A 43 -3.82 4.36 12.87
N GLY A 44 -4.28 4.48 14.11
CA GLY A 44 -4.98 3.43 14.85
C GLY A 44 -4.08 2.40 15.55
N THR A 45 -2.76 2.61 15.60
CA THR A 45 -1.81 1.71 16.27
C THR A 45 -0.80 2.46 17.14
N ASN A 46 -0.22 1.78 18.14
CA ASN A 46 0.75 2.40 19.06
C ASN A 46 2.21 2.06 18.74
N SER A 47 2.47 0.97 18.00
CA SER A 47 3.81 0.40 17.86
C SER A 47 4.12 -0.09 16.44
N ILE A 48 3.30 0.28 15.45
CA ILE A 48 3.48 -0.14 14.06
C ILE A 48 3.82 1.10 13.23
N TYR A 49 4.85 0.97 12.39
CA TYR A 49 5.35 2.04 11.53
C TYR A 49 5.34 1.55 10.08
N ALA A 50 5.10 2.44 9.13
CA ALA A 50 5.06 2.12 7.71
C ALA A 50 5.72 3.22 6.87
N LEU A 51 6.45 2.80 5.84
CA LEU A 51 7.25 3.69 4.99
C LEU A 51 7.41 3.07 3.59
N GLY A 52 7.62 3.93 2.60
CA GLY A 52 7.69 3.55 1.18
C GLY A 52 6.32 3.34 0.56
N ASP A 53 6.24 2.53 -0.50
CA ASP A 53 5.05 2.37 -1.34
C ASP A 53 3.78 1.88 -0.61
N CYS A 54 3.92 1.34 0.59
CA CYS A 54 2.80 0.83 1.39
C CYS A 54 2.18 1.88 2.34
N ALA A 55 2.71 3.11 2.38
CA ALA A 55 2.31 4.13 3.35
C ALA A 55 2.10 5.51 2.71
N THR A 56 1.27 6.33 3.35
CA THR A 56 1.11 7.78 3.09
C THR A 56 0.95 8.50 4.42
N ILE A 57 1.49 9.72 4.49
CA ILE A 57 1.15 10.70 5.54
C ILE A 57 -0.23 11.27 5.22
#